data_AF-A0A497MNZ9-F1
#
_entry.id   AF-A0A497MNZ9-F1
#
_cell.length_a   1.000
_cell.length_b   1.000
_cell.length_c   1.000
_cell.angle_alpha   90.00
_cell.angle_beta   90.00
_cell.angle_gamma   90.00
#
_symmetry.space_group_name_H-M   'P 1'
#
loop_
_entity.id
_entity.type
_entity.pdbx_description
1 polymer ?
#
loop_
_entity_poly.entity_id
_entity_poly.type
_entity_poly.pdbx_seq_one_letter_code
_entity_poly.pdbx_strand_id
1 'polypeptide(L)' 'MKKHFQDWKVRLEILRKVEKVSSMKLPGGKTYFSAFGMKPSEAEEILRKLTFFGGKPEPLRAAKLLVQGLGYWKG' A
#
# COMPACT_ATOMS: atom_id res chain seq x y z
N MET A 1 -11.43 -4.73 -14.11
CA MET A 1 -12.36 -5.14 -13.02
C MET A 1 -13.69 -5.69 -13.51
N LYS A 2 -14.52 -4.93 -14.24
CA LYS A 2 -15.88 -5.37 -14.67
C LYS A 2 -15.94 -6.73 -15.38
N LYS A 3 -14.89 -7.06 -16.15
CA LYS A 3 -14.79 -8.31 -16.94
C LYS A 3 -14.19 -9.50 -16.18
N HIS A 4 -13.60 -9.27 -15.00
CA HIS A 4 -12.77 -10.26 -14.30
C HIS A 4 -13.29 -10.62 -12.90
N PHE A 5 -14.21 -9.81 -12.34
CA PHE A 5 -14.70 -9.99 -10.98
C PHE A 5 -16.23 -9.84 -10.97
N GLN A 6 -16.93 -10.85 -10.43
CA GLN A 6 -18.39 -10.80 -10.29
C GLN A 6 -18.81 -9.71 -9.28
N ASP A 7 -18.01 -9.50 -8.24
CA ASP A 7 -18.18 -8.49 -7.18
C ASP A 7 -17.59 -7.11 -7.53
N TRP A 8 -17.36 -6.82 -8.82
CA TRP A 8 -16.63 -5.62 -9.24
C TRP A 8 -17.24 -4.30 -8.74
N LYS A 9 -18.56 -4.25 -8.52
CA LYS A 9 -19.25 -3.06 -7.99
C LYS A 9 -18.78 -2.73 -6.57
N VAL A 10 -18.74 -3.74 -5.69
CA VAL A 10 -18.28 -3.60 -4.30
C VAL A 10 -16.81 -3.17 -4.27
N ARG A 11 -15.97 -3.82 -5.08
CA ARG A 11 -14.56 -3.44 -5.20
C ARG A 11 -14.39 -1.98 -5.67
N LEU A 12 -15.23 -1.53 -6.61
CA LEU A 12 -15.18 -0.16 -7.10
C LEU A 12 -15.60 0.84 -6.02
N GLU A 13 -16.61 0.50 -5.21
CA GLU A 13 -17.02 1.31 -4.06
C GLU A 13 -15.90 1.44 -3.02
N ILE A 14 -15.17 0.36 -2.73
CA ILE A 14 -14.00 0.41 -1.85
C ILE A 14 -12.94 1.37 -2.40
N LEU A 15 -12.63 1.26 -3.69
CA LEU A 15 -11.63 2.14 -4.33
C LEU A 15 -12.07 3.62 -4.34
N ARG A 16 -13.37 3.88 -4.47
CA ARG A 16 -13.92 5.26 -4.41
C ARG A 16 -13.78 5.91 -3.04
N LYS A 17 -13.67 5.13 -1.96
CA LYS A 17 -13.42 5.66 -0.61
C LYS A 17 -11.99 6.19 -0.44
N VAL A 18 -11.10 5.88 -1.37
CA VAL A 18 -9.74 6.38 -1.38
C VAL A 18 -9.76 7.76 -2.05
N GLU A 19 -9.86 8.81 -1.24
CA GLU A 19 -10.14 10.17 -1.73
C GLU A 19 -9.03 10.74 -2.62
N LYS A 20 -7.76 10.49 -2.29
CA LYS A 20 -6.62 11.08 -2.99
C LYS A 20 -5.40 10.16 -2.98
N VAL A 21 -4.74 10.09 -4.13
CA VAL A 21 -3.38 9.53 -4.24
C VAL A 21 -2.39 10.67 -4.05
N SER A 22 -1.55 10.55 -3.04
CA SER A 22 -0.45 11.45 -2.72
C SER A 22 0.87 10.81 -3.12
N SER A 23 1.91 11.63 -3.28
CA SER A 23 3.26 11.15 -3.54
C SER A 23 4.26 11.78 -2.59
N MET A 24 5.21 10.99 -2.14
CA MET A 24 6.32 11.42 -1.29
C MET A 24 7.63 10.79 -1.75
N LYS A 25 8.75 11.25 -1.18
CA LYS A 25 10.06 10.62 -1.37
C LYS A 25 10.43 9.78 -0.15
N LEU A 26 10.66 8.50 -0.39
CA LEU A 26 11.22 7.52 0.56
C LEU A 26 12.63 7.12 0.09
N PRO A 27 13.43 6.37 0.88
CA PRO A 27 14.79 5.98 0.50
C PRO A 27 14.89 5.32 -0.89
N GLY A 28 13.89 4.53 -1.28
CA GLY A 28 13.80 3.88 -2.59
C GLY A 28 13.25 4.73 -3.73
N GLY A 29 13.05 6.03 -3.52
CA GLY A 29 12.60 6.98 -4.55
C GLY A 29 11.16 7.46 -4.36
N LYS A 30 10.55 7.89 -5.48
CA LYS A 30 9.18 8.42 -5.49
C LYS A 30 8.20 7.30 -5.16
N THR A 31 7.43 7.50 -4.11
CA THR A 31 6.44 6.53 -3.61
C THR A 31 5.06 7.18 -3.61
N TYR A 32 4.06 6.43 -4.05
CA TYR A 32 2.66 6.84 -4.04
C TYR A 32 1.93 6.15 -2.90
N PHE A 33 1.06 6.87 -2.22
CA PHE A 33 0.25 6.35 -1.13
C PHE A 33 -1.11 7.03 -1.12
N SER A 34 -2.06 6.39 -0.42
CA SER A 34 -3.33 7.01 -0.07
C SER A 34 -3.59 6.77 1.41
N ALA A 35 -4.10 7.80 2.08
CA ALA A 35 -4.52 7.71 3.47
C ALA A 35 -6.02 7.45 3.54
N PHE A 36 -6.44 6.56 4.44
CA PHE A 36 -7.85 6.29 4.74
C PHE A 36 -8.04 6.36 6.25
N GLY A 37 -9.00 7.17 6.70
CA GLY A 37 -9.26 7.37 8.14
C GLY A 37 -8.23 8.22 8.89
N MET A 38 -7.30 8.88 8.18
CA MET A 38 -6.30 9.79 8.76
C MET A 38 -5.88 10.86 7.76
N LYS A 39 -5.20 11.91 8.24
CA LYS A 39 -4.68 12.96 7.37
C LYS A 39 -3.50 12.44 6.55
N PRO A 40 -3.32 12.90 5.30
CA PRO A 40 -2.16 12.53 4.49
C PRO A 40 -0.81 12.80 5.18
N SER A 41 -0.69 13.87 5.96
CA SER A 41 0.53 14.21 6.71
C SER A 41 0.88 13.19 7.78
N GLU A 42 -0.11 12.65 8.49
CA GLU A 42 0.07 11.61 9.51
C GLU A 42 0.55 10.31 8.86
N ALA A 43 -0.06 9.96 7.72
CA ALA A 43 0.36 8.81 6.92
C ALA A 43 1.80 8.97 6.42
N GLU A 44 2.21 10.16 5.95
CA GLU A 44 3.59 10.42 5.54
C GLU A 44 4.58 10.25 6.69
N GLU A 45 4.26 10.74 7.88
CA GLU A 45 5.11 10.60 9.07
C GLU A 45 5.29 9.11 9.43
N ILE A 46 4.20 8.35 9.45
CA ILE A 46 4.23 6.91 9.69
C ILE A 46 5.08 6.19 8.64
N LEU A 47 4.88 6.51 7.35
CA LEU A 47 5.65 5.92 6.25
C LEU A 47 7.14 6.23 6.37
N ARG A 48 7.53 7.43 6.81
CA ARG A 48 8.94 7.78 7.06
C ARG A 48 9.52 6.96 8.21
N LYS A 49 8.81 6.87 9.33
CA LYS A 49 9.29 6.14 10.52
C LYS A 49 9.40 4.63 10.30
N LEU A 50 8.55 4.07 9.45
CA LEU A 50 8.50 2.64 9.20
C LEU A 50 9.31 2.19 7.97
N THR A 51 9.82 3.11 7.15
CA THR A 51 10.59 2.76 5.94
C THR A 51 12.07 3.09 6.13
N PHE A 52 12.87 2.05 6.35
CA PHE A 52 14.32 2.18 6.50
C PHE A 52 15.03 1.91 5.16
N PHE A 53 14.62 0.87 4.43
CA PHE A 53 15.20 0.49 3.15
C PHE A 53 14.19 0.51 2.00
N GLY A 54 14.60 1.06 0.85
CA GLY A 54 13.78 1.07 -0.35
C GLY A 54 12.50 1.91 -0.22
N GLY A 55 11.46 1.55 -0.99
CA GLY A 55 10.20 2.29 -1.07
C GLY A 55 9.01 1.63 -0.36
N LYS A 56 9.27 0.65 0.51
CA LYS A 56 8.22 -0.08 1.23
C LYS A 56 8.53 -0.12 2.72
N PRO A 57 7.55 0.15 3.61
CA PRO A 57 7.72 0.00 5.05
C PRO A 57 8.24 -1.39 5.45
N GLU A 58 9.11 -1.45 6.46
CA GLU A 58 9.68 -2.71 6.96
C GLU A 58 8.62 -3.73 7.38
N PRO A 59 7.48 -3.35 8.00
CA PRO A 59 6.41 -4.31 8.26
C PRO A 59 5.86 -4.99 6.99
N LEU A 60 5.72 -4.24 5.88
CA LEU A 60 5.27 -4.81 4.61
C LEU A 60 6.36 -5.67 3.95
N ARG A 61 7.64 -5.31 4.11
CA ARG A 61 8.77 -6.16 3.70
C ARG A 61 8.78 -7.48 4.46
N ALA A 62 8.65 -7.45 5.78
CA ALA A 62 8.59 -8.64 6.63
C ALA A 62 7.41 -9.54 6.25
N ALA A 63 6.20 -8.97 6.09
CA ALA A 63 5.03 -9.72 5.66
C ALA A 63 5.25 -10.42 4.30
N LYS A 64 5.89 -9.72 3.35
CA LYS A 64 6.25 -10.32 2.05
C LYS A 64 7.21 -11.50 2.22
N LEU A 65 8.28 -11.35 3.01
CA LEU A 65 9.26 -12.41 3.24
C LEU A 65 8.63 -13.63 3.93
N LEU A 66 7.71 -13.42 4.88
CA LEU A 66 6.97 -14.50 5.53
C LEU A 66 6.13 -15.30 4.53
N VAL A 67 5.33 -14.62 3.72
CA VAL A 67 4.48 -15.28 2.69
C VAL A 67 5.33 -16.02 1.66
N GLN A 68 6.50 -15.48 1.31
CA GLN A 68 7.47 -16.16 0.43
C GLN A 68 8.07 -17.40 1.09
N GLY A 69 8.51 -17.30 2.35
CA GLY A 69 9.08 -18.43 3.10
C GLY A 69 8.09 -19.57 3.32
N LEU A 70 6.79 -19.25 3.43
CA LEU A 70 5.72 -20.25 3.56
C LEU A 70 5.27 -20.84 2.21
N GLY A 71 5.84 -20.41 1.09
CA GLY A 71 5.45 -20.89 -0.25
C GLY A 71 4.07 -20.41 -0.71
N TYR A 72 3.44 -19.47 0.00
CA TYR A 72 2.16 -18.87 -0.40
C TYR A 72 2.33 -17.80 -1.49
N TRP A 73 3.55 -17.35 -1.73
CA TRP A 73 3.85 -16.43 -2.83
C TRP A 73 4.05 -17.19 -4.14
N LYS A 74 3.02 -17.22 -4.98
CA LYS A 74 3.13 -17.61 -6.39
C LYS A 74 3.31 -16.32 -7.18
N GLY A 75 4.55 -16.00 -7.53
CA GLY A 75 4.91 -14.77 -8.25
C GLY A 75 4.07 -14.53 -9.49
#